data_AF-A0A936RE29-F1
#
_entry.id   AF-A0A936RE29-F1
#
_cell.length_a   1.000
_cell.length_b   1.000
_cell.length_c   1.000
_cell.angle_alpha   90.00
_cell.angle_beta   90.00
_cell.angle_gamma   90.00
#
_symmetry.space_group_name_H-M   'P 1'
#
loop_
_entity.id
_entity.type
_entity.pdbx_description
1 polymer ?
#
loop_
_entity_poly.entity_id
_entity_poly.type
_entity_poly.pdbx_seq_one_letter_code
_entity_poly.pdbx_strand_id
1 'polypeptide(L)'
;MQLPKVLIIGQPFNNNSGGGITQANLFAGWDKDKVAVVCTDHMFNNLNPGICDTYYVLGSEEYKWSFPFNLLQRKVSSGVRKVNENTGTHAAASAKAKLRTKIIDQYFYPFLEYIGLFHRMSSISLSGKLCAWLDAYNPDLVCTGINP
;
A
#
# COMPACT_ATOMS: atom_id res chain seq x y z
N MET A 1 -1.99 31.43 -3.55
CA MET A 1 -2.92 30.49 -4.20
C MET A 1 -3.10 29.30 -3.27
N GLN A 2 -4.33 28.82 -3.04
CA GLN A 2 -4.54 27.57 -2.30
C GLN A 2 -4.29 26.40 -3.24
N LEU A 3 -3.32 25.55 -2.90
CA LEU A 3 -3.10 24.28 -3.60
C LEU A 3 -4.26 23.30 -3.32
N PRO A 4 -4.68 22.49 -4.31
CA PRO A 4 -5.74 21.49 -4.13
C PRO A 4 -5.26 20.31 -3.26
N LYS A 5 -6.18 19.58 -2.64
CA LYS A 5 -5.89 18.30 -1.98
C LYS A 5 -5.78 17.19 -3.02
N VAL A 6 -4.66 16.47 -3.01
CA VAL A 6 -4.39 15.38 -3.94
C VAL A 6 -4.30 14.05 -3.23
N LEU A 7 -5.06 13.09 -3.74
CA LEU A 7 -4.93 11.68 -3.41
C LEU A 7 -4.12 10.96 -4.50
N ILE A 8 -3.01 10.34 -4.12
CA ILE A 8 -2.21 9.51 -5.02
C ILE A 8 -2.51 8.03 -4.76
N ILE A 9 -2.78 7.26 -5.81
CA ILE A 9 -3.06 5.83 -5.71
C ILE A 9 -1.92 5.05 -6.34
N GLY A 10 -1.40 4.08 -5.58
CA GLY A 10 -0.52 3.03 -6.10
C GLY A 10 0.94 3.42 -6.25
N GLN A 11 1.36 4.63 -5.85
CA GLN A 11 2.77 5.01 -5.89
C GLN A 11 3.11 5.93 -4.71
N PRO A 12 3.81 5.43 -3.69
CA PRO A 12 4.26 6.25 -2.59
C PRO A 12 5.55 7.01 -2.92
N PHE A 13 5.75 8.12 -2.22
CA PHE A 13 6.96 8.93 -2.31
C PHE A 13 8.15 8.18 -1.72
N ASN A 14 9.16 7.96 -2.54
CA ASN A 14 10.44 7.39 -2.13
C ASN A 14 11.57 8.09 -2.88
N ASN A 15 12.78 7.98 -2.35
CA ASN A 15 13.98 8.59 -2.95
C ASN A 15 14.84 7.58 -3.74
N ASN A 16 14.31 6.39 -4.02
CA ASN A 16 15.07 5.26 -4.56
C ASN A 16 14.52 4.68 -5.87
N SER A 17 13.31 5.06 -6.28
CA SER A 17 12.72 4.68 -7.57
C SER A 17 12.50 5.91 -8.44
N GLY A 18 12.65 5.77 -9.76
CA GLY A 18 12.42 6.87 -10.70
C GLY A 18 11.04 7.50 -10.54
N GLY A 19 10.00 6.67 -10.42
CA GLY A 19 8.63 7.13 -10.17
C GLY A 19 8.46 7.87 -8.84
N GLY A 20 9.07 7.37 -7.76
CA GLY A 20 9.02 8.01 -6.45
C GLY A 20 9.74 9.36 -6.43
N ILE A 21 10.91 9.46 -7.08
CA ILE A 21 11.68 10.70 -7.18
C ILE A 21 10.95 11.74 -8.03
N THR A 22 10.36 11.35 -9.17
CA THR A 22 9.58 12.26 -10.00
C THR A 22 8.37 12.82 -9.26
N GLN A 23 7.61 11.96 -8.56
CA GLN A 23 6.50 12.43 -7.74
C GLN A 23 6.98 13.32 -6.61
N ALA A 24 8.09 12.96 -5.94
CA ALA A 24 8.68 13.77 -4.89
C ALA A 24 9.01 15.20 -5.36
N ASN A 25 9.57 15.33 -6.56
CA ASN A 25 9.85 16.63 -7.15
C ASN A 25 8.57 17.38 -7.58
N LEU A 26 7.56 16.67 -8.12
CA LEU A 26 6.29 17.27 -8.56
C LEU A 26 5.50 17.88 -7.39
N PHE A 27 5.53 17.22 -6.24
CA PHE A 27 4.83 17.65 -5.02
C PHE A 27 5.77 18.34 -4.02
N ALA A 28 6.98 18.72 -4.45
CA ALA A 28 7.91 19.45 -3.59
C ALA A 28 7.31 20.81 -3.18
N GLY A 29 7.32 21.09 -1.88
CA GLY A 29 6.79 22.35 -1.32
C GLY A 29 5.27 22.39 -1.15
N TRP A 30 4.55 21.29 -1.38
CA TRP A 30 3.14 21.19 -0.98
C TRP A 30 3.00 21.03 0.54
N ASP A 31 1.90 21.57 1.07
CA ASP A 31 1.53 21.32 2.46
C ASP A 31 1.20 19.83 2.66
N LYS A 32 1.73 19.20 3.70
CA LYS A 32 1.61 17.75 3.91
C LYS A 32 0.16 17.29 4.09
N ASP A 33 -0.71 18.14 4.63
CA ASP A 33 -2.14 17.88 4.78
C ASP A 33 -2.91 17.87 3.45
N LYS A 34 -2.29 18.36 2.38
CA LYS A 34 -2.86 18.37 1.02
C LYS A 34 -2.39 17.22 0.14
N VAL A 35 -1.54 16.34 0.65
CA VAL A 35 -1.10 15.14 -0.08
C VAL A 35 -1.34 13.91 0.76
N ALA A 36 -2.14 12.99 0.25
CA ALA A 36 -2.30 11.67 0.84
C ALA A 36 -2.05 10.58 -0.20
N VAL A 37 -1.58 9.42 0.25
CA VAL A 37 -1.26 8.29 -0.63
C VAL A 37 -2.03 7.05 -0.20
N VAL A 38 -2.69 6.37 -1.13
CA VAL A 38 -3.20 5.02 -0.95
C VAL A 38 -2.19 4.04 -1.59
N CYS A 39 -1.64 3.13 -0.79
CA CYS A 39 -0.66 2.16 -1.27
C CYS A 39 -0.83 0.78 -0.63
N THR A 40 -0.19 -0.24 -1.19
CA THR A 40 -0.14 -1.58 -0.58
C THR A 40 0.98 -1.67 0.45
N ASP A 41 0.89 -2.62 1.38
CA ASP A 41 1.92 -2.83 2.42
C ASP A 41 3.33 -3.05 1.84
N HIS A 42 3.43 -3.71 0.68
CA HIS A 42 4.71 -3.93 0.01
C HIS A 42 5.40 -2.61 -0.39
N MET A 43 4.59 -1.62 -0.80
CA MET A 43 5.07 -0.31 -1.23
C MET A 43 5.31 0.63 -0.05
N PHE A 44 4.87 0.27 1.15
CA PHE A 44 5.03 1.04 2.37
C PHE A 44 6.44 0.88 2.98
N ASN A 45 7.49 1.03 2.18
CA ASN A 45 8.90 0.93 2.60
C ASN A 45 9.72 2.07 1.99
N ASN A 46 10.77 2.53 2.69
CA ASN A 46 11.69 3.59 2.22
C ASN A 46 10.97 4.90 1.81
N LEU A 47 9.95 5.27 2.59
CA LEU A 47 9.12 6.43 2.33
C LEU A 47 9.87 7.73 2.63
N ASN A 48 9.51 8.80 1.91
CA ASN A 48 10.02 10.15 2.18
C ASN A 48 8.99 10.95 3.02
N PRO A 49 9.16 11.04 4.36
CA PRO A 49 8.24 11.77 5.23
C PRO A 49 8.32 13.31 5.06
N GLY A 50 9.31 13.80 4.30
CA GLY A 50 9.44 15.23 4.00
C GLY A 50 8.30 15.78 3.15
N ILE A 51 7.65 14.92 2.35
CA ILE A 51 6.69 15.34 1.31
C ILE A 51 5.26 14.95 1.69
N CYS A 52 5.07 13.71 2.13
CA CYS A 52 3.78 13.19 2.55
C CYS A 52 3.99 12.33 3.80
N ASP A 53 3.19 12.57 4.82
CA ASP A 53 3.18 11.78 6.05
C ASP A 53 1.93 10.90 6.18
N THR A 54 0.91 11.09 5.33
CA THR A 54 -0.40 10.46 5.47
C THR A 54 -0.61 9.41 4.38
N TYR A 55 -0.54 8.14 4.78
CA TYR A 55 -0.70 7.01 3.89
C TYR A 55 -1.87 6.15 4.35
N TYR A 56 -2.75 5.75 3.43
CA TYR A 56 -3.71 4.69 3.66
C TYR A 56 -3.14 3.38 3.10
N VAL A 57 -2.86 2.42 3.97
CA VAL A 57 -2.37 1.10 3.55
C VAL A 57 -3.55 0.18 3.26
N LEU A 58 -3.63 -0.28 2.02
CA LEU A 58 -4.56 -1.33 1.57
C LEU A 58 -4.11 -2.66 2.16
N GLY A 59 -5.00 -3.29 2.93
CA GLY A 59 -4.74 -4.51 3.68
C GLY A 59 -5.81 -5.57 3.45
N SER A 60 -6.05 -6.38 4.47
CA SER A 60 -6.99 -7.51 4.42
C SER A 60 -8.47 -7.13 4.29
N GLU A 61 -8.83 -5.86 4.48
CA GLU A 61 -10.21 -5.40 4.23
C GLU A 61 -10.46 -5.13 2.75
N GLU A 62 -9.42 -4.72 2.00
CA GLU A 62 -9.51 -4.43 0.57
C GLU A 62 -9.08 -5.63 -0.28
N TYR A 63 -7.95 -6.27 0.06
CA TYR A 63 -7.46 -7.47 -0.61
C TYR A 63 -8.06 -8.72 0.02
N LYS A 64 -9.12 -9.24 -0.61
CA LYS A 64 -9.80 -10.46 -0.18
C LYS A 64 -9.36 -11.62 -1.05
N TRP A 65 -8.87 -12.67 -0.40
CA TRP A 65 -8.60 -13.94 -1.05
C TRP A 65 -9.75 -14.90 -0.81
N SER A 66 -10.09 -15.66 -1.84
CA SER A 66 -11.07 -16.74 -1.71
C SER A 66 -10.52 -17.86 -0.82
N PHE A 67 -11.41 -18.53 -0.09
CA PHE A 67 -11.04 -19.75 0.63
C PHE A 67 -10.56 -20.82 -0.37
N PRO A 68 -9.52 -21.63 -0.05
CA PRO A 68 -8.76 -21.71 1.21
C PRO A 68 -7.54 -20.77 1.31
N PHE A 69 -7.25 -19.98 0.27
CA PHE A 69 -6.02 -19.19 0.14
C PHE A 69 -5.91 -18.03 1.15
N ASN A 70 -7.05 -17.51 1.63
CA ASN A 70 -7.10 -16.51 2.71
C ASN A 70 -6.37 -16.95 3.99
N LEU A 71 -6.28 -18.26 4.25
CA LEU A 71 -5.61 -18.76 5.45
C LEU A 71 -4.08 -18.57 5.36
N LEU A 72 -3.53 -18.61 4.15
CA LEU A 72 -2.09 -18.64 3.86
C LEU A 72 -1.49 -17.23 3.77
N GLN A 73 -2.29 -16.24 3.38
CA GLN A 73 -1.80 -14.88 3.19
C GLN A 73 -1.53 -14.19 4.54
N ARG A 74 -0.45 -13.39 4.60
CA ARG A 74 -0.19 -12.50 5.72
C ARG A 74 -1.30 -11.46 5.79
N LYS A 75 -2.06 -11.48 6.88
CA LYS A 75 -3.07 -10.44 7.16
C LYS A 75 -2.35 -9.15 7.50
N VAL A 76 -2.44 -8.17 6.61
CA VAL A 76 -2.05 -6.79 6.89
C VAL A 76 -3.29 -6.03 7.35
N SER A 77 -3.15 -5.24 8.41
CA SER A 77 -4.21 -4.33 8.83
C SER A 77 -4.34 -3.19 7.84
N SER A 78 -5.54 -3.02 7.30
CA SER A 78 -5.95 -1.86 6.51
C SER A 78 -6.04 -0.62 7.40
N GLY A 79 -5.72 0.55 6.84
CA GLY A 79 -5.98 1.83 7.49
C GLY A 79 -4.89 2.87 7.31
N VAL A 80 -5.15 4.04 7.90
CA VAL A 80 -4.24 5.19 7.86
C VAL A 80 -3.02 4.93 8.73
N ARG A 81 -1.83 5.12 8.15
CA ARG A 81 -0.55 5.12 8.83
C ARG A 81 0.11 6.46 8.60
N LYS A 82 0.44 7.14 9.70
CA LYS A 82 1.30 8.32 9.65
C LYS A 82 2.75 7.89 9.69
N VAL A 83 3.54 8.32 8.71
CA VAL A 83 4.97 8.03 8.65
C VAL A 83 5.69 9.14 9.39
N ASN A 84 6.38 8.76 10.46
CA ASN A 84 7.32 9.64 11.15
C ASN A 84 8.74 9.19 10.80
N GLU A 85 9.71 10.11 10.84
CA GLU A 85 11.14 9.84 10.53
C GLU A 85 11.75 8.68 11.35
N ASN A 86 11.09 8.24 12.42
CA ASN A 86 11.57 7.21 13.35
C ASN A 86 10.92 5.82 13.20
N THR A 87 10.00 5.58 12.26
CA THR A 87 9.37 4.25 12.11
C THR A 87 10.18 3.30 11.23
N GLY A 88 11.46 3.16 11.54
CA GLY A 88 12.30 2.06 11.07
C GLY A 88 12.25 0.93 12.10
N THR A 89 11.17 0.17 12.16
CA THR A 89 11.15 -1.10 12.92
C THR A 89 10.22 -2.09 12.26
N HIS A 90 10.77 -2.87 11.33
CA HIS A 90 10.17 -4.15 10.97
C HIS A 90 10.04 -4.98 12.25
N ALA A 91 8.80 -5.18 12.70
CA ALA A 91 8.52 -6.17 13.74
C ALA A 91 9.13 -7.51 13.31
N ALA A 92 10.10 -8.00 14.08
CA ALA A 92 10.82 -9.22 13.77
C ALA A 92 9.82 -10.39 13.68
N ALA A 93 9.59 -10.87 12.46
CA ALA A 93 8.68 -11.98 12.23
C ALA A 93 9.21 -13.23 12.95
N SER A 94 8.35 -13.84 13.77
CA SER A 94 8.57 -15.09 14.48
C SER A 94 9.15 -16.18 13.56
N ALA A 95 10.06 -17.01 14.07
CA ALA A 95 10.69 -18.11 13.32
C ALA A 95 9.67 -19.06 12.67
N LYS A 96 8.49 -19.25 13.30
CA LYS A 96 7.38 -20.05 12.75
C LYS A 96 6.73 -19.38 11.53
N ALA A 97 6.65 -18.05 11.52
CA ALA A 97 6.17 -17.29 10.37
C ALA A 97 7.16 -17.44 9.19
N LYS A 98 8.48 -17.37 9.44
CA LYS A 98 9.50 -17.52 8.39
C LYS A 98 9.46 -18.88 7.69
N LEU A 99 9.28 -19.97 8.44
CA LEU A 99 9.21 -21.32 7.84
C LEU A 99 7.94 -21.50 7.00
N ARG A 100 6.80 -21.00 7.49
CA ARG A 100 5.53 -21.03 6.76
C ARG A 100 5.62 -20.24 5.45
N THR A 101 6.18 -19.03 5.51
CA THR A 101 6.37 -18.17 4.33
C THR A 101 7.26 -18.87 3.31
N LYS A 102 8.35 -19.53 3.73
CA LYS A 102 9.25 -20.26 2.83
C LYS A 102 8.56 -21.41 2.06
N ILE A 103 7.68 -22.18 2.72
CA ILE A 103 6.94 -23.27 2.08
C ILE A 103 5.93 -22.72 1.07
N ILE A 104 5.25 -21.63 1.41
CA ILE A 104 4.29 -20.96 0.52
C ILE A 104 5.02 -20.40 -0.70
N ASP A 105 6.14 -19.72 -0.49
CA ASP A 105 6.92 -19.09 -1.56
C ASP A 105 7.51 -20.11 -2.54
N GLN A 106 7.98 -21.25 -2.03
CA GLN A 106 8.70 -22.22 -2.85
C GLN A 106 7.79 -23.22 -3.57
N TYR A 107 6.60 -23.53 -3.05
CA TYR A 107 5.74 -24.59 -3.59
C TYR A 107 4.34 -24.10 -3.98
N PHE A 108 3.75 -23.20 -3.20
CA PHE A 108 2.36 -22.81 -3.38
C PHE A 108 2.20 -21.80 -4.51
N TYR A 109 2.97 -20.71 -4.50
CA TYR A 109 2.88 -19.70 -5.57
C TYR A 109 3.25 -20.24 -6.96
N PRO A 110 4.35 -21.02 -7.15
CA PRO A 110 4.65 -21.59 -8.47
C PRO A 110 3.55 -22.53 -8.97
N PHE A 111 2.91 -23.27 -8.08
CA PHE A 111 1.76 -24.10 -8.43
C PHE A 111 0.52 -23.26 -8.81
N LEU A 112 0.22 -22.18 -8.06
CA LEU A 112 -0.86 -21.24 -8.39
C LEU A 112 -0.67 -20.53 -9.73
N GLU A 113 0.58 -20.13 -10.02
CA GLU A 113 0.94 -19.51 -11.30
C GLU A 113 0.81 -20.53 -12.43
N TYR A 114 1.28 -21.76 -12.23
CA TYR A 114 1.15 -22.84 -13.21
C TYR A 114 -0.30 -23.15 -13.59
N ILE A 115 -1.22 -23.15 -12.61
CA ILE A 115 -2.65 -23.39 -12.85
C ILE A 115 -3.42 -22.13 -13.30
N GLY A 116 -2.78 -20.95 -13.37
CA GLY A 116 -3.39 -19.71 -13.83
C GLY A 116 -4.52 -19.14 -12.96
N LEU A 117 -4.76 -19.71 -11.76
CA LEU A 117 -5.88 -19.31 -10.90
C LEU A 117 -5.60 -18.03 -10.11
N PHE A 118 -4.35 -17.53 -10.11
CA PHE A 118 -3.94 -16.38 -9.30
C PHE A 118 -4.84 -15.14 -9.50
N HIS A 119 -5.19 -14.84 -10.76
CA HIS A 119 -6.02 -13.68 -11.11
C HIS A 119 -7.49 -13.81 -10.71
N ARG A 120 -8.01 -15.03 -10.57
CA ARG A 120 -9.42 -15.25 -10.19
C ARG A 120 -9.62 -15.30 -8.67
N MET A 121 -8.55 -15.57 -7.92
CA MET A 121 -8.65 -15.90 -6.49
C MET A 121 -8.45 -14.70 -5.56
N SER A 122 -7.95 -13.58 -6.07
CA SER A 122 -7.84 -12.33 -5.35
C SER A 122 -8.83 -11.30 -5.90
N SER A 123 -9.53 -10.64 -4.99
CA SER A 123 -10.47 -9.56 -5.27
C SER A 123 -10.02 -8.33 -4.50
N ILE A 124 -10.01 -7.18 -5.19
CA ILE A 124 -9.87 -5.87 -4.55
C ILE A 124 -11.27 -5.30 -4.41
N SER A 125 -11.71 -5.07 -3.18
CA SER A 125 -12.99 -4.43 -2.88
C SER A 125 -12.76 -3.16 -2.05
N LEU A 126 -13.55 -2.12 -2.29
CA LEU A 126 -13.55 -0.93 -1.43
C LEU A 126 -14.08 -1.34 -0.04
N SER A 127 -13.30 -1.06 1.01
CA SER A 127 -13.74 -1.25 2.39
C SER A 127 -14.51 -0.03 2.86
N GLY A 128 -15.43 -0.22 3.82
CA GLY A 128 -16.13 0.91 4.44
C GLY A 128 -15.17 1.88 5.14
N LYS A 129 -14.04 1.38 5.65
CA LYS A 129 -12.98 2.21 6.24
C LYS A 129 -12.29 3.09 5.22
N LEU A 130 -11.99 2.55 4.03
CA LEU A 130 -11.38 3.31 2.95
C LEU A 130 -12.35 4.39 2.45
N CYS A 131 -13.64 4.06 2.28
CA CYS A 131 -14.66 5.03 1.91
C CYS A 131 -14.79 6.14 2.96
N ALA A 132 -14.94 5.79 4.24
CA ALA A 132 -15.06 6.79 5.30
C ALA A 132 -13.82 7.69 5.41
N TRP A 133 -12.63 7.13 5.19
CA TRP A 133 -11.40 7.93 5.15
C TRP A 133 -11.34 8.83 3.93
N LEU A 134 -11.76 8.34 2.75
CA LEU A 134 -11.80 9.11 1.52
C LEU A 134 -12.78 10.30 1.63
N ASP A 135 -13.96 10.06 2.20
CA ASP A 135 -14.96 11.10 2.48
C ASP A 135 -14.44 12.14 3.47
N ALA A 136 -13.70 11.72 4.50
CA ALA A 136 -13.11 12.63 5.48
C ALA A 136 -11.94 13.44 4.89
N TYR A 137 -11.12 12.82 4.04
CA TYR A 137 -10.01 13.50 3.38
C TYR A 137 -10.50 14.53 2.34
N ASN A 138 -11.53 14.14 1.59
CA ASN A 138 -12.19 14.91 0.53
C ASN A 138 -11.16 15.50 -0.47
N PRO A 139 -10.52 14.65 -1.29
CA PRO A 139 -9.55 15.11 -2.28
C PRO A 139 -10.23 15.87 -3.42
N ASP A 140 -9.58 16.94 -3.88
CA ASP A 140 -9.99 17.67 -5.08
C ASP A 140 -9.55 16.94 -6.36
N LEU A 141 -8.44 16.20 -6.26
CA LEU A 141 -7.80 15.52 -7.39
C LEU A 141 -7.36 14.11 -6.97
N VAL A 142 -7.56 13.15 -7.88
CA VAL A 142 -7.09 11.77 -7.73
C VAL A 142 -6.07 11.48 -8.82
N CYS A 143 -4.84 11.15 -8.42
CA CYS A 143 -3.75 10.79 -9.33
C CYS A 143 -3.45 9.29 -9.20
N THR A 144 -3.73 8.52 -10.24
CA THR A 144 -3.34 7.11 -10.31
C THR A 144 -1.97 6.99 -10.98
N GLY A 145 -1.01 6.34 -10.32
CA GLY A 145 0.24 5.95 -10.98
C GLY A 145 -0.05 4.89 -12.04
N ILE A 146 0.20 5.20 -13.32
CA ILE A 146 0.15 4.19 -14.39
C ILE A 146 1.40 3.33 -14.21
N ASN A 147 1.23 2.17 -13.57
CA ASN A 147 2.25 1.13 -13.60
C ASN A 147 1.98 0.28 -14.85
N PRO A 148 2.90 0.23 -15.84
CA PRO A 148 2.78 -0.69 -16.97
C PRO A 148 2.86 -2.16 -16.54
#